data_AF-A0A0K8RKR9-F1
#
_entry.id   AF-A0A0K8RKR9-F1
#
_cell.length_a   1.000
_cell.length_b   1.000
_cell.length_c   1.000
_cell.angle_alpha   90.00
_cell.angle_beta   90.00
_cell.angle_gamma   90.00
#
_symmetry.space_group_name_H-M   'P 1'
#
loop_
_entity.id
_entity.type
_entity.pdbx_description
1 polymer ?
#
loop_
_entity_poly.entity_id
_entity_poly.type
_entity_poly.pdbx_seq_one_letter_code
_entity_poly.pdbx_strand_id
1 'polypeptide(L)'
;MFVKDRSIVTLIFVVTAFASSRTAGNKGAVKQDPLDNVCRTPECKEMGIKLSRAIDTSKNPCDDFYDYVCKNWKQNNTIPPYLPSYGHIWFVREELSKRLKDILS
;
A
#
# COMPACT_ATOMS: atom_id res chain seq x y z
N MET A 1 59.68 -34.40 5.16
CA MET A 1 58.35 -34.97 5.50
C MET A 1 58.09 -34.65 6.96
N PHE A 2 57.79 -33.38 7.22
CA PHE A 2 57.75 -32.85 8.59
C PHE A 2 56.36 -32.98 9.17
N VAL A 3 56.33 -33.67 10.30
CA VAL A 3 55.21 -33.95 11.18
C VAL A 3 54.43 -32.66 11.43
N LYS A 4 53.19 -32.62 10.93
CA LYS A 4 52.24 -31.54 11.15
C LYS A 4 51.80 -31.64 12.62
N ASP A 5 52.52 -30.91 13.46
CA ASP A 5 52.43 -30.93 14.92
C ASP A 5 50.96 -30.85 15.35
N ARG A 6 50.46 -31.92 15.99
CA ARG A 6 49.03 -32.08 16.30
C ARG A 6 48.52 -30.89 17.10
N SER A 7 49.36 -30.31 17.95
CA SER A 7 49.05 -29.10 18.73
C SER A 7 48.83 -27.86 17.87
N ILE A 8 49.65 -27.66 16.82
CA ILE A 8 49.52 -26.53 15.88
C ILE A 8 48.26 -26.70 15.02
N VAL A 9 47.97 -27.93 14.60
CA VAL A 9 46.74 -28.27 13.87
C VAL A 9 45.51 -27.96 14.72
N THR A 10 45.50 -28.40 15.98
CA THR A 10 44.39 -28.15 16.91
C THR A 10 44.20 -26.66 17.17
N LEU A 11 45.28 -25.88 17.36
CA LEU A 11 45.19 -24.43 17.53
C LEU A 11 44.59 -23.73 16.31
N ILE A 12 45.01 -24.11 15.10
CA ILE A 12 44.45 -23.54 13.86
C ILE A 12 42.95 -23.89 13.71
N PHE A 13 42.55 -25.13 14.00
CA PHE A 13 41.14 -25.53 13.97
C PHE A 13 40.28 -24.79 15.01
N VAL A 14 40.82 -24.55 16.20
CA VAL A 14 40.12 -23.81 17.24
C VAL A 14 39.93 -22.34 16.84
N VAL A 15 40.95 -21.70 16.29
CA VAL A 15 40.87 -20.30 15.84
C VAL A 15 39.90 -20.12 14.67
N THR A 16 39.85 -21.05 13.71
CA THR A 16 38.89 -20.97 12.59
C THR A 16 37.44 -21.28 13.00
N ALA A 17 37.25 -22.14 14.01
CA ALA A 17 35.92 -22.39 14.58
C ALA A 17 35.37 -21.16 15.33
N PHE A 18 36.21 -20.44 16.08
CA PHE A 18 35.79 -19.22 16.78
C PHE A 18 35.59 -18.01 15.85
N ALA A 19 36.40 -17.86 14.79
CA ALA A 19 36.24 -16.79 13.80
C ALA A 19 34.99 -16.94 12.89
N SER A 20 34.31 -18.10 12.93
CA SER A 20 33.09 -18.36 12.16
C SER A 20 31.80 -18.03 12.92
N SER A 21 31.88 -17.46 14.13
CA SER A 21 30.71 -16.88 14.79
C SER A 21 30.30 -15.57 14.10
N ARG A 22 29.69 -15.67 12.92
CA ARG A 22 28.73 -14.66 12.51
C ARG A 22 27.58 -14.74 13.50
N THR A 23 27.54 -13.86 14.48
CA THR A 23 26.26 -13.54 15.11
C THR A 23 25.35 -13.08 13.98
N ALA A 24 24.45 -13.94 13.52
CA ALA A 24 23.28 -13.49 12.80
C ALA A 24 22.61 -12.50 13.73
N GLY A 25 22.80 -11.20 13.48
CA GLY A 25 22.12 -10.17 14.22
C GLY A 25 20.64 -10.52 14.18
N ASN A 26 20.09 -10.89 15.33
CA ASN A 26 18.67 -11.13 15.48
C ASN A 26 18.00 -9.79 15.22
N LYS A 27 17.75 -9.46 13.95
CA LYS A 27 16.77 -8.45 13.59
C LYS A 27 15.45 -9.06 14.01
N GLY A 28 15.13 -8.95 15.29
CA GLY A 28 13.81 -9.26 15.79
C GLY A 28 12.83 -8.59 14.85
N ALA A 29 11.83 -9.33 14.40
CA ALA A 29 10.76 -8.77 13.59
C ALA A 29 10.30 -7.49 14.30
N VAL A 30 10.55 -6.34 13.69
CA VAL A 30 9.97 -5.09 14.16
C VAL A 30 8.48 -5.35 14.07
N LYS A 31 7.82 -5.58 15.20
CA LYS A 31 6.36 -5.49 15.29
C LYS A 31 6.04 -4.03 15.02
N GLN A 32 5.95 -3.66 13.75
CA GLN A 32 5.38 -2.39 13.39
C GLN A 32 3.94 -2.43 13.88
N ASP A 33 3.58 -1.48 14.72
CA ASP A 33 2.19 -1.25 15.04
C ASP A 33 1.44 -1.11 13.70
N PRO A 34 0.37 -1.87 13.43
CA PRO A 34 -0.46 -1.67 12.25
C PRO A 34 -0.85 -0.20 12.05
N LEU A 35 -0.92 0.58 13.12
CA LEU A 35 -1.21 2.02 13.10
C LEU A 35 -0.07 2.89 12.57
N ASP A 36 1.19 2.44 12.61
CA ASP A 36 2.35 3.15 12.05
C ASP A 36 2.35 3.13 10.51
N ASN A 37 1.62 2.19 9.89
CA ASN A 37 1.56 2.02 8.44
C ASN A 37 0.32 2.66 7.79
N VAL A 38 -0.57 3.28 8.56
CA VAL A 38 -1.76 3.96 8.03
C VAL A 38 -1.47 5.45 7.83
N CYS A 39 -1.58 5.93 6.59
CA CYS A 39 -1.45 7.34 6.28
C CYS A 39 -2.54 8.18 6.98
N ARG A 40 -2.12 9.26 7.68
CA ARG A 40 -3.03 10.15 8.42
C ARG A 40 -3.02 11.59 7.91
N THR A 41 -2.40 11.85 6.76
CA THR A 41 -2.44 13.18 6.15
C THR A 41 -3.90 13.55 5.80
N PRO A 42 -4.24 14.84 5.73
CA PRO A 42 -5.58 15.27 5.36
C PRO A 42 -6.07 14.65 4.05
N GLU A 43 -5.18 14.53 3.05
CA GLU A 43 -5.48 13.99 1.72
C GLU A 43 -5.82 12.51 1.80
N CYS A 44 -5.06 11.73 2.58
CA CYS A 44 -5.34 10.32 2.81
C CYS A 44 -6.69 10.11 3.51
N LYS A 45 -7.01 10.95 4.51
CA LYS A 45 -8.31 10.89 5.20
C LYS A 45 -9.47 11.24 4.27
N GLU A 46 -9.33 12.32 3.50
CA GLU A 46 -10.34 12.73 2.52
C GLU A 46 -10.59 11.62 1.50
N MET A 47 -9.52 11.02 0.97
CA MET A 47 -9.64 9.94 0.01
C MET A 47 -10.25 8.68 0.62
N GLY A 48 -9.84 8.31 1.83
CA GLY A 48 -10.42 7.17 2.56
C GLY A 48 -11.92 7.33 2.78
N ILE A 49 -12.37 8.54 3.16
CA ILE A 49 -13.81 8.84 3.32
C ILE A 49 -14.54 8.74 1.97
N LYS A 50 -13.99 9.33 0.89
CA LYS A 50 -14.59 9.27 -0.45
C LYS A 50 -14.74 7.83 -0.92
N LEU A 51 -13.69 7.01 -0.77
CA LEU A 51 -13.72 5.59 -1.14
C LEU A 51 -14.72 4.79 -0.30
N SER A 52 -14.72 5.00 1.02
CA SER A 52 -15.66 4.32 1.93
C SER A 52 -17.13 4.60 1.62
N ARG A 53 -17.46 5.76 1.04
CA ARG A 53 -18.83 6.10 0.62
C ARG A 53 -19.23 5.46 -0.71
N ALA A 54 -18.26 5.09 -1.56
CA ALA A 54 -18.49 4.49 -2.86
C ALA A 54 -18.65 2.96 -2.79
N ILE A 55 -17.91 2.32 -1.87
CA ILE A 55 -17.90 0.87 -1.67
C ILE A 55 -19.23 0.37 -1.09
N ASP A 56 -19.75 -0.73 -1.64
CA ASP A 56 -20.84 -1.53 -1.08
C ASP A 56 -20.30 -2.87 -0.56
N THR A 57 -20.14 -2.97 0.75
CA THR A 57 -19.61 -4.17 1.43
C THR A 57 -20.58 -5.34 1.49
N SER A 58 -21.85 -5.17 1.05
CA SER A 58 -22.79 -6.28 0.88
C SER A 58 -22.48 -7.14 -0.35
N LYS A 59 -21.63 -6.64 -1.25
CA LYS A 59 -21.19 -7.35 -2.45
C LYS A 59 -19.89 -8.10 -2.17
N ASN A 60 -19.76 -9.29 -2.71
CA ASN A 60 -18.50 -10.01 -2.68
C ASN A 60 -17.59 -9.50 -3.82
N PRO A 61 -16.39 -8.96 -3.53
CA PRO A 61 -15.50 -8.45 -4.57
C PRO A 61 -14.99 -9.54 -5.52
N CYS A 62 -14.99 -10.82 -5.13
CA CYS A 62 -14.61 -11.92 -6.01
C CYS A 62 -15.69 -12.27 -7.04
N ASP A 63 -16.94 -11.87 -6.79
CA ASP A 63 -18.08 -12.16 -7.67
C ASP A 63 -18.43 -10.95 -8.56
N ASP A 64 -18.48 -9.76 -7.97
CA ASP A 64 -18.76 -8.50 -8.68
C ASP A 64 -17.95 -7.35 -8.07
N PHE A 65 -16.70 -7.24 -8.51
CA PHE A 65 -15.82 -6.16 -8.08
C PHE A 65 -16.35 -4.78 -8.46
N TYR A 66 -17.10 -4.66 -9.56
CA TYR A 66 -17.63 -3.39 -10.01
C TYR A 66 -18.69 -2.86 -9.04
N ASP A 67 -19.70 -3.67 -8.71
CA ASP A 67 -20.69 -3.25 -7.71
C ASP A 67 -20.05 -3.10 -6.33
N TYR A 68 -19.08 -3.93 -5.95
CA TYR A 68 -18.36 -3.75 -4.69
C TYR A 68 -17.74 -2.37 -4.56
N VAL A 69 -17.09 -1.84 -5.60
CA VAL A 69 -16.39 -0.54 -5.53
C VAL A 69 -17.22 0.67 -5.97
N CYS A 70 -18.25 0.47 -6.81
CA CYS A 70 -18.98 1.57 -7.46
C CYS A 70 -20.47 1.67 -7.09
N LYS A 71 -21.09 0.63 -6.51
CA LYS A 71 -22.57 0.57 -6.41
C LYS A 71 -23.15 1.75 -5.62
N ASN A 72 -22.59 2.09 -4.47
CA ASN A 72 -23.07 3.22 -3.68
C ASN A 72 -22.77 4.56 -4.35
N TRP A 73 -21.65 4.66 -5.10
CA TRP A 73 -21.38 5.85 -5.91
C TRP A 73 -22.45 6.04 -6.99
N LYS A 74 -22.77 4.99 -7.76
CA LYS A 74 -23.78 5.03 -8.83
C LYS A 74 -25.16 5.39 -8.31
N GLN A 75 -25.54 4.91 -7.12
CA GLN A 75 -26.83 5.24 -6.50
C GLN A 75 -26.92 6.72 -6.12
N ASN A 76 -25.81 7.32 -5.71
CA ASN A 76 -25.75 8.72 -5.27
C ASN A 76 -25.41 9.71 -6.40
N ASN A 77 -25.12 9.23 -7.61
CA ASN A 77 -24.68 10.05 -8.75
C ASN A 77 -25.47 9.67 -10.01
N THR A 78 -26.69 10.20 -10.12
CA THR A 78 -27.55 9.99 -11.29
C THR A 78 -27.00 10.68 -12.53
N ILE A 79 -27.14 10.04 -13.69
CA ILE A 79 -26.73 10.62 -14.98
C ILE A 79 -27.62 11.85 -15.25
N PRO A 80 -27.04 13.06 -15.40
CA PRO A 80 -27.81 14.25 -15.77
C PRO A 80 -28.52 14.05 -17.12
N PRO A 81 -29.70 14.65 -17.34
CA PRO A 81 -30.52 14.39 -18.53
C PRO A 81 -29.87 14.81 -19.85
N TYR A 82 -28.85 15.69 -19.79
CA TYR A 82 -28.10 16.17 -20.96
C TYR A 82 -26.83 15.34 -21.25
N LEU A 83 -26.55 14.29 -20.48
CA LEU A 83 -25.39 13.43 -20.68
C LEU A 83 -25.79 11.99 -21.01
N PRO A 84 -25.10 11.33 -21.94
CA PRO A 84 -25.33 9.91 -22.23
C PRO A 84 -24.74 8.98 -21.16
N SER A 85 -23.80 9.46 -20.36
CA SER A 85 -23.17 8.73 -19.26
C SER A 85 -22.62 9.71 -18.23
N TYR A 86 -22.44 9.25 -16.99
CA TYR A 86 -21.82 10.03 -15.92
C TYR A 86 -20.88 9.17 -15.08
N GLY A 87 -19.74 9.73 -14.69
CA GLY A 87 -18.62 9.00 -14.12
C GLY A 87 -17.53 9.97 -13.67
N HIS A 88 -16.46 9.45 -13.07
CA HIS A 88 -15.37 10.28 -12.53
C HIS A 88 -14.72 11.22 -13.56
N ILE A 89 -14.59 10.81 -14.82
CA ILE A 89 -14.04 11.67 -15.88
C ILE A 89 -14.93 12.90 -16.12
N TRP A 90 -16.25 12.77 -16.01
CA TRP A 90 -17.17 13.89 -16.15
C TRP A 90 -17.03 14.87 -15.00
N PHE A 91 -16.92 14.37 -13.76
CA PHE A 91 -16.65 15.19 -12.58
C PHE A 91 -15.36 16.03 -12.75
N VAL A 92 -14.27 15.40 -13.20
CA VAL A 92 -13.00 16.10 -13.45
C VAL A 92 -13.15 17.18 -14.54
N ARG A 93 -13.88 16.88 -15.62
CA ARG A 93 -14.14 17.85 -16.69
C ARG A 93 -14.98 19.02 -16.22
N GLU A 94 -15.98 18.80 -15.39
CA GLU A 94 -16.82 19.85 -14.80
C GLU A 94 -15.99 20.77 -13.90
N GLU A 95 -15.18 20.19 -13.01
CA GLU A 95 -14.29 20.93 -12.12
C GLU A 95 -13.23 21.74 -12.90
N LEU A 96 -12.61 21.12 -13.90
CA LEU A 96 -11.67 21.81 -14.79
C LEU A 96 -12.37 22.98 -15.52
N SER A 97 -13.57 22.75 -16.05
CA SER A 97 -14.31 23.79 -16.77
C SER A 97 -14.69 24.97 -15.88
N LYS A 98 -15.00 24.74 -14.60
CA LYS A 98 -15.23 25.82 -13.62
C LYS A 98 -13.97 26.66 -13.42
N ARG A 99 -12.84 26.00 -13.13
CA ARG A 99 -11.55 26.69 -12.93
C ARG A 99 -11.11 27.49 -14.16
N LEU A 100 -11.29 26.93 -15.35
CA LEU A 100 -10.98 27.65 -16.59
C LEU A 100 -11.85 28.89 -16.77
N LYS A 101 -13.15 28.82 -16.44
CA LYS A 101 -14.03 29.99 -16.46
C LYS A 101 -13.58 31.06 -15.48
N ASP A 102 -13.20 30.67 -14.25
CA ASP A 102 -12.73 31.62 -13.24
C ASP A 102 -11.45 32.37 -13.67
N ILE A 103 -10.57 31.71 -14.46
CA ILE A 103 -9.34 32.32 -15.00
C ILE A 103 -9.65 33.26 -16.18
N LEU A 104 -10.67 32.95 -16.98
CA LEU A 104 -10.99 33.66 -18.22
C LEU A 104 -12.05 34.76 -18.05
N SER A 105 -12.68 34.84 -16.89
CA SER A 105 -13.70 35.85 -16.54
C SER A 105 -13.05 37.07 -15.90
#